data_AF-A0A645HNJ2-F1
#
_entry.id   AF-A0A645HNJ2-F1
#
_cell.length_a   1.000
_cell.length_b   1.000
_cell.length_c   1.000
_cell.angle_alpha   90.00
_cell.angle_beta   90.00
_cell.angle_gamma   90.00
#
_symmetry.space_group_name_H-M   'P 1'
#
loop_
_entity.id
_entity.type
_entity.pdbx_description
1 polymer ?
#
loop_
_entity_poly.entity_id
_entity_poly.type
_entity_poly.pdbx_seq_one_letter_code
_entity_poly.pdbx_strand_id
1 'polypeptide(L)'
;MRDALETKLFGIGSEAFVVGSHEFYMNYAARNNKMLCIDMGHFHTEEDISDKLSSILLFDDEILLHVSRPMHWDSDHVVLFNDKIKMVAEELVRSGKLENSHIGLDFFDASINRIGAWVTGVRAMRKALLFALLQPIDLLIEYEEGGNGYGTMSLLELQNVLPFGQVWDEFCSRHNVPLEDDLIGIISAYEKTVLKERT
;
A
#
# COMPACT_ATOMS: atom_id res chain seq x y z
N MET A 1 -5.15 -19.18 -13.73
CA MET A 1 -5.37 -19.17 -12.27
C MET A 1 -4.03 -18.87 -11.63
N ARG A 2 -3.95 -17.91 -10.70
CA ARG A 2 -2.73 -17.55 -9.98
C ARG A 2 -2.84 -18.09 -8.56
N ASP A 3 -1.76 -18.66 -8.05
CA ASP A 3 -1.66 -19.13 -6.67
C ASP A 3 -0.63 -18.28 -5.93
N ALA A 4 -1.04 -17.69 -4.81
CA ALA A 4 -0.19 -16.89 -3.95
C ALA A 4 -0.06 -17.54 -2.56
N LEU A 5 1.10 -17.38 -1.93
CA LEU A 5 1.37 -17.84 -0.58
C LEU A 5 1.68 -16.65 0.32
N GLU A 6 0.90 -16.51 1.39
CA GLU A 6 0.97 -15.38 2.30
C GLU A 6 1.58 -15.77 3.63
N THR A 7 2.67 -15.09 3.99
CA THR A 7 3.33 -15.27 5.28
C THR A 7 2.62 -14.51 6.38
N LYS A 8 2.74 -14.99 7.62
CA LYS A 8 2.38 -14.27 8.83
C LYS A 8 3.41 -14.50 9.93
N LEU A 9 3.83 -13.43 10.63
CA LEU A 9 4.75 -13.54 11.75
C LEU A 9 4.10 -14.23 12.95
N PHE A 10 2.93 -13.73 13.36
CA PHE A 10 2.19 -14.26 14.49
C PHE A 10 0.69 -13.90 14.38
N GLY A 11 -0.13 -14.58 15.16
CA GLY A 11 -1.55 -14.25 15.33
C GLY A 11 -1.97 -14.43 16.79
N ILE A 12 -3.13 -13.89 17.16
CA ILE A 12 -3.69 -14.11 18.49
C ILE A 12 -4.00 -15.60 18.65
N GLY A 13 -3.38 -16.25 19.64
CA GLY A 13 -3.44 -17.70 19.86
C GLY A 13 -2.41 -18.52 19.06
N SER A 14 -1.55 -17.88 18.26
CA SER A 14 -0.44 -18.52 17.53
C SER A 14 0.84 -17.66 17.62
N GLU A 15 1.09 -17.08 18.78
CA GLU A 15 2.12 -16.05 18.99
C GLU A 15 3.53 -16.61 18.88
N ALA A 16 3.73 -17.81 19.42
CA ALA A 16 5.06 -18.40 19.57
C ALA A 16 5.58 -19.06 18.29
N PHE A 17 4.70 -19.44 17.38
CA PHE A 17 5.07 -20.18 16.17
C PHE A 17 3.95 -20.15 15.12
N VAL A 18 4.30 -19.70 13.92
CA VAL A 18 3.49 -19.82 12.71
C VAL A 18 4.23 -20.73 11.73
N VAL A 19 3.54 -21.77 11.24
CA VAL A 19 4.12 -22.76 10.31
C VAL A 19 4.54 -22.09 8.99
N GLY A 20 3.65 -21.26 8.44
CA GLY A 20 3.87 -20.52 7.20
C GLY A 20 4.66 -19.23 7.43
N SER A 21 5.91 -19.36 7.87
CA SER A 21 6.81 -18.23 8.09
C SER A 21 7.30 -17.62 6.77
N HIS A 22 7.90 -16.43 6.86
CA HIS A 22 8.38 -15.70 5.69
C HIS A 22 9.43 -16.50 4.91
N GLU A 23 10.45 -17.03 5.59
CA GLU A 23 11.49 -17.82 4.96
C GLU A 23 10.94 -19.14 4.39
N PHE A 24 9.93 -19.73 5.04
CA PHE A 24 9.30 -20.93 4.53
C PHE A 24 8.60 -20.66 3.20
N TYR A 25 7.72 -19.66 3.14
CA TYR A 25 6.99 -19.35 1.92
C TYR A 25 7.87 -18.73 0.84
N MET A 26 8.88 -17.93 1.18
CA MET A 26 9.86 -17.44 0.22
C MET A 26 10.60 -18.60 -0.47
N ASN A 27 11.09 -19.56 0.31
CA ASN A 27 11.76 -20.74 -0.26
C ASN A 27 10.80 -21.64 -1.05
N TYR A 28 9.56 -21.81 -0.58
CA TYR A 28 8.56 -22.62 -1.26
C TYR A 28 8.15 -21.99 -2.59
N ALA A 29 7.84 -20.69 -2.59
CA ALA A 29 7.49 -19.92 -3.78
C ALA A 29 8.57 -20.02 -4.86
N ALA A 30 9.83 -19.75 -4.50
CA ALA A 30 10.98 -19.83 -5.39
C ALA A 30 11.22 -21.23 -5.98
N ARG A 31 10.90 -22.31 -5.24
CA ARG A 31 11.09 -23.70 -5.70
C ARG A 31 9.90 -24.29 -6.44
N ASN A 32 8.71 -23.70 -6.28
CA ASN A 32 7.46 -24.27 -6.76
C ASN A 32 6.70 -23.36 -7.73
N ASN A 33 7.33 -22.27 -8.19
CA ASN A 33 6.75 -21.30 -9.11
C ASN A 33 5.40 -20.80 -8.61
N LYS A 34 5.38 -20.34 -7.35
CA LYS A 34 4.22 -19.73 -6.71
C LYS A 34 4.52 -18.26 -6.44
N MET A 35 3.49 -17.43 -6.52
CA MET A 35 3.61 -16.02 -6.22
C MET A 35 3.71 -15.79 -4.72
N LEU A 36 4.53 -14.84 -4.28
CA LEU A 36 4.53 -14.40 -2.89
C LEU A 36 3.41 -13.38 -2.66
N CYS A 37 2.75 -13.52 -1.51
CA CYS A 37 1.90 -12.48 -0.95
C CYS A 37 2.62 -11.83 0.24
N ILE A 38 2.79 -10.52 0.16
CA ILE A 38 3.41 -9.70 1.20
C ILE A 38 2.33 -8.79 1.79
N ASP A 39 1.95 -9.07 3.03
CA ASP A 39 1.04 -8.21 3.81
C ASP A 39 1.85 -7.25 4.68
N MET A 40 1.48 -5.98 4.68
CA MET A 40 2.15 -4.94 5.47
C MET A 40 2.07 -5.15 6.99
N GLY A 41 1.08 -5.89 7.49
CA GLY A 41 0.84 -6.16 8.91
C GLY A 41 1.53 -7.42 9.43
N HIS A 42 2.06 -8.26 8.55
CA HIS A 42 2.48 -9.62 8.86
C HIS A 42 3.97 -9.80 9.23
N PHE A 43 4.69 -8.71 9.48
CA PHE A 43 6.14 -8.69 9.71
C PHE A 43 6.52 -8.20 11.11
N HIS A 44 7.81 -8.22 11.43
CA HIS A 44 8.30 -7.75 12.74
C HIS A 44 8.08 -6.26 12.90
N THR A 45 8.11 -5.79 14.15
CA THR A 45 8.13 -4.35 14.44
C THR A 45 9.29 -3.68 13.71
N GLU A 46 9.04 -2.53 13.09
CA GLU A 46 9.96 -1.76 12.24
C GLU A 46 10.37 -2.42 10.91
N GLU A 47 10.01 -3.68 10.66
CA GLU A 47 10.31 -4.33 9.40
C GLU A 47 9.55 -3.63 8.26
N ASP A 48 10.30 -3.16 7.25
CA ASP A 48 9.72 -2.43 6.12
C ASP A 48 9.50 -3.38 4.94
N ILE A 49 8.26 -3.45 4.46
CA ILE A 49 7.95 -4.27 3.30
C ILE A 49 8.39 -3.62 1.99
N SER A 50 8.53 -2.28 1.92
CA SER A 50 8.99 -1.63 0.68
C SER A 50 10.40 -2.08 0.32
N ASP A 51 11.29 -2.25 1.29
CA ASP A 51 12.67 -2.74 1.11
C ASP A 51 12.73 -4.16 0.52
N LYS A 52 11.67 -4.95 0.69
CA LYS A 52 11.60 -6.32 0.17
C LYS A 52 11.24 -6.37 -1.31
N LEU A 53 10.55 -5.37 -1.84
CA LEU A 53 9.88 -5.47 -3.14
C LEU A 53 10.88 -5.59 -4.28
N SER A 54 11.89 -4.70 -4.39
CA SER A 54 12.92 -4.84 -5.42
C SER A 54 13.68 -6.16 -5.30
N SER A 55 13.99 -6.60 -4.08
CA SER A 55 14.67 -7.88 -3.84
C SER A 55 13.85 -9.08 -4.34
N ILE A 56 12.53 -9.09 -4.09
CA ILE A 56 11.63 -10.15 -4.57
C ILE A 56 11.47 -10.07 -6.10
N LEU A 57 11.25 -8.87 -6.65
CA LEU A 57 10.98 -8.64 -8.07
C LEU A 57 12.19 -8.89 -8.99
N LEU A 58 13.37 -9.14 -8.43
CA LEU A 58 14.53 -9.68 -9.17
C LEU A 58 14.37 -11.16 -9.53
N PHE A 59 13.58 -11.91 -8.76
CA PHE A 59 13.45 -13.37 -8.89
C PHE A 59 12.02 -13.80 -9.25
N ASP A 60 11.02 -12.99 -8.93
CA ASP A 60 9.62 -13.24 -9.21
C ASP A 60 9.07 -12.24 -10.23
N ASP A 61 8.32 -12.73 -11.23
CA ASP A 61 7.72 -11.88 -12.26
C ASP A 61 6.53 -11.06 -11.75
N GLU A 62 5.81 -11.58 -10.75
CA GLU A 62 4.59 -11.04 -10.18
C GLU A 62 4.63 -11.13 -8.64
N ILE A 63 3.95 -10.22 -7.96
CA ILE A 63 3.80 -10.20 -6.51
C ILE A 63 2.36 -9.86 -6.12
N LEU A 64 1.83 -10.47 -5.06
CA LEU A 64 0.60 -10.02 -4.41
C LEU A 64 0.95 -9.18 -3.18
N LEU A 65 0.30 -8.04 -3.06
CA LEU A 65 0.40 -7.16 -1.90
C LEU A 65 -0.93 -7.10 -1.19
N HIS A 66 -0.90 -7.32 0.11
CA HIS A 66 -2.00 -6.97 0.99
C HIS A 66 -1.59 -5.71 1.77
N VAL A 67 -2.23 -4.61 1.40
CA VAL A 67 -1.95 -3.30 1.98
C VAL A 67 -2.87 -3.10 3.19
N SER A 68 -2.26 -3.07 4.36
CA SER A 68 -2.90 -2.92 5.67
C SER A 68 -2.15 -1.85 6.49
N ARG A 69 -2.66 -1.50 7.68
CA ARG A 69 -1.95 -0.62 8.62
C ARG A 69 -1.82 -1.30 10.00
N PRO A 70 -0.68 -1.95 10.31
CA PRO A 70 -0.47 -2.52 11.64
C PRO A 70 -0.35 -1.43 12.70
N MET A 71 -0.96 -1.69 13.87
CA MET A 71 -0.87 -0.86 15.07
C MET A 71 -0.34 -1.74 16.21
N HIS A 72 0.98 -1.86 16.29
CA HIS A 72 1.74 -2.71 17.24
C HIS A 72 1.63 -4.22 17.02
N TRP A 73 0.58 -4.67 16.35
CA TRP A 73 0.38 -6.04 15.90
C TRP A 73 -0.31 -6.00 14.53
N ASP A 74 -0.55 -7.17 13.96
CA ASP A 74 -1.37 -7.32 12.76
C ASP A 74 -2.85 -7.00 13.04
N SER A 75 -3.13 -5.71 13.13
CA SER A 75 -4.36 -5.17 13.71
C SER A 75 -5.38 -4.72 12.67
N ASP A 76 -5.11 -4.96 11.38
CA ASP A 76 -6.05 -4.74 10.29
C ASP A 76 -6.65 -3.32 10.26
N HIS A 77 -5.89 -2.27 10.62
CA HIS A 77 -6.44 -0.92 10.54
C HIS A 77 -6.48 -0.41 9.11
N VAL A 78 -7.45 0.49 8.87
CA VAL A 78 -7.61 1.16 7.58
C VAL A 78 -6.30 1.80 7.12
N VAL A 79 -5.96 1.53 5.85
CA VAL A 79 -4.83 2.12 5.14
C VAL A 79 -4.99 3.63 5.06
N LEU A 80 -3.91 4.36 5.39
CA LEU A 80 -3.86 5.82 5.33
C LEU A 80 -2.72 6.26 4.42
N PHE A 81 -2.86 7.43 3.80
CA PHE A 81 -1.79 8.02 3.00
C PHE A 81 -0.69 8.53 3.93
N ASN A 82 0.22 7.64 4.32
CA ASN A 82 1.34 7.88 5.22
C ASN A 82 2.66 7.45 4.58
N ASP A 83 3.77 7.56 5.30
CA ASP A 83 5.10 7.26 4.76
C ASP A 83 5.25 5.80 4.35
N LYS A 84 4.77 4.83 5.13
CA LYS A 84 4.86 3.40 4.79
C LYS A 84 4.12 3.08 3.50
N ILE A 85 2.91 3.60 3.31
CA ILE A 85 2.15 3.40 2.07
C ILE A 85 2.80 4.12 0.88
N LYS A 86 3.35 5.33 1.09
CA LYS A 86 4.11 6.05 0.06
C LYS A 86 5.33 5.24 -0.38
N MET A 87 6.15 4.74 0.54
CA MET A 87 7.36 3.99 0.21
C MET A 87 7.06 2.71 -0.59
N VAL A 88 5.99 1.99 -0.25
CA VAL A 88 5.52 0.84 -1.05
C VAL A 88 5.15 1.27 -2.47
N ALA A 89 4.32 2.32 -2.61
CA ALA A 89 3.92 2.81 -3.92
C ALA A 89 5.12 3.32 -4.75
N GLU A 90 6.05 4.02 -4.12
CA GLU A 90 7.30 4.49 -4.72
C GLU A 90 8.12 3.34 -5.26
N GLU A 91 8.32 2.27 -4.47
CA GLU A 91 9.11 1.13 -4.90
C GLU A 91 8.45 0.36 -6.06
N LEU A 92 7.12 0.20 -6.03
CA LEU A 92 6.36 -0.40 -7.13
C LEU A 92 6.50 0.39 -8.44
N VAL A 93 6.49 1.72 -8.35
CA VAL A 93 6.64 2.60 -9.51
C VAL A 93 8.10 2.62 -10.00
N ARG A 94 9.05 2.86 -9.10
CA ARG A 94 10.49 2.98 -9.41
C ARG A 94 11.07 1.68 -9.96
N SER A 95 10.62 0.52 -9.48
CA SER A 95 11.04 -0.78 -10.03
C SER A 95 10.56 -1.04 -11.46
N GLY A 96 9.61 -0.25 -11.98
CA GLY A 96 8.99 -0.47 -13.29
C GLY A 96 8.09 -1.72 -13.33
N LYS A 97 7.72 -2.28 -12.17
CA LYS A 97 6.96 -3.54 -12.03
C LYS A 97 5.54 -3.33 -11.53
N LEU A 98 5.04 -2.09 -11.52
CA LEU A 98 3.68 -1.78 -11.08
C LEU A 98 2.61 -2.61 -11.81
N GLU A 99 2.74 -2.80 -13.13
CA GLU A 99 1.77 -3.59 -13.91
C GLU A 99 1.75 -5.08 -13.55
N ASN A 100 2.83 -5.61 -12.97
CA ASN A 100 2.94 -7.00 -12.55
C ASN A 100 2.65 -7.19 -11.05
N SER A 101 2.28 -6.11 -10.36
CA SER A 101 2.02 -6.13 -8.91
C SER A 101 0.52 -6.12 -8.65
N HIS A 102 0.02 -7.17 -7.99
CA HIS A 102 -1.38 -7.32 -7.63
C HIS A 102 -1.61 -6.64 -6.29
N ILE A 103 -2.29 -5.49 -6.28
CA ILE A 103 -2.51 -4.70 -5.05
C ILE A 103 -3.91 -5.00 -4.50
N GLY A 104 -3.95 -5.73 -3.40
CA GLY A 104 -5.12 -5.94 -2.55
C GLY A 104 -5.06 -5.05 -1.31
N LEU A 105 -6.22 -4.76 -0.73
CA LEU A 105 -6.32 -4.16 0.60
C LEU A 105 -6.76 -5.26 1.55
N ASP A 106 -6.06 -5.41 2.66
CA ASP A 106 -6.46 -6.31 3.74
C ASP A 106 -6.56 -5.50 5.03
N PHE A 107 -7.78 -5.25 5.45
CA PHE A 107 -8.05 -4.59 6.72
C PHE A 107 -9.52 -4.78 7.09
N PHE A 108 -9.80 -4.70 8.38
CA PHE A 108 -11.15 -4.66 8.91
C PHE A 108 -11.18 -3.74 10.13
N ASP A 109 -11.93 -2.65 10.02
CA ASP A 109 -12.23 -1.80 11.16
C ASP A 109 -13.74 -1.79 11.41
N ALA A 110 -14.16 -2.59 12.39
CA ALA A 110 -15.56 -2.71 12.78
C ALA A 110 -16.03 -1.58 13.70
N SER A 111 -15.14 -0.67 14.13
CA SER A 111 -15.46 0.42 15.06
C SER A 111 -16.02 1.66 14.35
N ILE A 112 -15.91 1.72 13.02
CA ILE A 112 -16.31 2.87 12.20
C ILE A 112 -17.23 2.45 11.04
N ASN A 113 -17.72 3.43 10.29
CA ASN A 113 -18.50 3.17 9.08
C ASN A 113 -17.67 2.40 8.04
N ARG A 114 -18.06 1.17 7.74
CA ARG A 114 -17.32 0.25 6.85
C ARG A 114 -17.19 0.76 5.41
N ILE A 115 -18.15 1.55 4.92
CA ILE A 115 -18.07 2.18 3.60
C ILE A 115 -17.01 3.29 3.65
N GLY A 116 -17.01 4.10 4.70
CA GLY A 116 -15.97 5.09 4.95
C GLY A 116 -14.58 4.46 5.03
N ALA A 117 -14.42 3.39 5.80
CA ALA A 117 -13.16 2.64 5.89
C ALA A 117 -12.65 2.21 4.50
N TRP A 118 -13.52 1.59 3.69
CA TRP A 118 -13.13 1.09 2.37
C TRP A 118 -12.77 2.23 1.40
N VAL A 119 -13.59 3.28 1.35
CA VAL A 119 -13.34 4.45 0.49
C VAL A 119 -12.03 5.13 0.88
N THR A 120 -11.78 5.33 2.18
CA THR A 120 -10.53 5.92 2.68
C THR A 120 -9.32 5.06 2.32
N GLY A 121 -9.36 3.75 2.56
CA GLY A 121 -8.23 2.86 2.29
C GLY A 121 -7.88 2.76 0.79
N VAL A 122 -8.88 2.58 -0.07
CA VAL A 122 -8.67 2.53 -1.54
C VAL A 122 -8.08 3.84 -2.06
N ARG A 123 -8.63 4.97 -1.60
CA ARG A 123 -8.15 6.29 -2.04
C ARG A 123 -6.77 6.59 -1.48
N ALA A 124 -6.43 6.14 -0.27
CA ALA A 124 -5.08 6.26 0.28
C ALA A 124 -4.04 5.55 -0.59
N MET A 125 -4.28 4.29 -0.98
CA MET A 125 -3.35 3.56 -1.84
C MET A 125 -3.25 4.18 -3.24
N ARG A 126 -4.37 4.60 -3.84
CA ARG A 126 -4.37 5.29 -5.14
C ARG A 126 -3.63 6.63 -5.09
N LYS A 127 -3.79 7.40 -4.01
CA LYS A 127 -3.04 8.64 -3.79
C LYS A 127 -1.55 8.36 -3.70
N ALA A 128 -1.14 7.30 -3.01
CA ALA A 128 0.27 6.90 -2.94
C ALA A 128 0.84 6.53 -4.31
N LEU A 129 0.12 5.74 -5.11
CA LEU A 129 0.53 5.43 -6.49
C LEU A 129 0.65 6.68 -7.36
N LEU A 130 -0.35 7.57 -7.32
CA LEU A 130 -0.29 8.82 -8.07
C LEU A 130 0.88 9.70 -7.62
N PHE A 131 1.11 9.80 -6.31
CA PHE A 131 2.23 10.55 -5.75
C PHE A 131 3.57 10.02 -6.27
N ALA A 132 3.76 8.69 -6.25
CA ALA A 132 4.94 8.04 -6.80
C ALA A 132 5.09 8.24 -8.32
N LEU A 133 4.01 8.13 -9.09
CA LEU A 133 4.01 8.35 -10.55
C LEU A 133 4.36 9.79 -10.96
N LEU A 134 4.22 10.75 -10.05
CA LEU A 134 4.58 12.15 -10.27
C LEU A 134 6.04 12.45 -9.92
N GLN A 135 6.82 11.46 -9.46
CA GLN A 135 8.24 11.67 -9.16
C GLN A 135 9.05 11.94 -10.43
N PRO A 136 9.99 12.90 -10.38
CA PRO A 136 10.96 13.11 -11.45
C PRO A 136 12.06 12.04 -11.39
N ILE A 137 11.71 10.78 -11.69
CA ILE A 137 12.57 9.60 -11.48
C ILE A 137 13.92 9.74 -12.20
N ASP A 138 13.92 10.18 -13.46
CA ASP A 138 15.16 10.34 -14.23
C ASP A 138 16.15 11.32 -13.55
N LEU A 139 15.64 12.40 -12.98
CA LEU A 139 16.45 13.38 -12.25
C LEU A 139 16.92 12.86 -10.90
N LEU A 140 16.09 12.07 -10.21
CA LEU A 140 16.49 11.39 -8.97
C LEU A 140 17.64 10.41 -9.22
N ILE A 141 17.56 9.62 -10.30
CA ILE A 141 18.62 8.69 -10.73
C ILE A 141 19.89 9.48 -11.08
N GLU A 142 19.79 10.56 -11.86
CA GLU A 142 20.94 11.40 -12.20
C GLU A 142 21.66 11.92 -10.94
N TYR A 143 20.92 12.41 -9.94
CA TYR A 143 21.50 12.87 -8.69
C TYR A 143 22.12 11.74 -7.87
N GLU A 144 21.48 10.58 -7.81
CA GLU A 144 22.01 9.44 -7.06
C GLU A 144 23.29 8.86 -7.69
N GLU A 145 23.28 8.59 -9.00
CA GLU A 145 24.45 8.08 -9.73
C GLU A 145 25.61 9.10 -9.76
N GLY A 146 25.29 10.39 -9.74
CA GLY A 146 26.26 11.48 -9.62
C GLY A 146 26.81 11.70 -8.20
N GLY A 147 26.32 10.96 -7.20
CA GLY A 147 26.71 11.10 -5.79
C GLY A 147 26.19 12.37 -5.10
N ASN A 148 25.20 13.05 -5.69
CA ASN A 148 24.59 14.26 -5.14
C ASN A 148 23.45 13.93 -4.16
N GLY A 149 23.81 13.37 -3.00
CA GLY A 149 22.82 12.97 -1.98
C GLY A 149 21.96 14.12 -1.44
N TYR A 150 22.49 15.35 -1.41
CA TYR A 150 21.68 16.53 -1.04
C TYR A 150 20.62 16.84 -2.10
N GLY A 151 20.97 16.76 -3.39
CA GLY A 151 20.04 16.94 -4.49
C GLY A 151 18.89 15.94 -4.42
N THR A 152 19.21 14.65 -4.25
CA THR A 152 18.21 13.58 -4.09
C THR A 152 17.28 13.85 -2.91
N MET A 153 17.83 14.09 -1.71
CA MET A 153 17.05 14.36 -0.50
C MET A 153 16.17 15.61 -0.65
N SER A 154 16.73 16.71 -1.17
CA SER A 154 16.01 17.98 -1.33
C SER A 154 14.88 17.87 -2.35
N LEU A 155 15.07 17.11 -3.44
CA LEU A 155 14.05 16.90 -4.47
C LEU A 155 12.89 16.05 -3.95
N LEU A 156 13.18 14.99 -3.20
CA LEU A 156 12.16 14.17 -2.55
C LEU A 156 11.35 15.00 -1.53
N GLU A 157 12.01 15.86 -0.76
CA GLU A 157 11.31 16.72 0.20
C GLU A 157 10.47 17.80 -0.50
N LEU A 158 10.98 18.40 -1.58
CA LEU A 158 10.23 19.36 -2.40
C LEU A 158 8.93 18.76 -2.92
N GLN A 159 8.92 17.46 -3.25
CA GLN A 159 7.73 16.78 -3.75
C GLN A 159 6.55 16.86 -2.77
N ASN A 160 6.81 16.83 -1.46
CA ASN A 160 5.77 16.86 -0.42
C ASN A 160 4.97 18.19 -0.40
N VAL A 161 5.50 19.26 -1.00
CA VAL A 161 4.85 20.59 -1.04
C VAL A 161 4.37 21.00 -2.44
N LEU A 162 4.60 20.16 -3.45
CA LEU A 162 4.02 20.36 -4.78
C LEU A 162 2.48 20.25 -4.71
N PRO A 163 1.75 20.84 -5.70
CA PRO A 163 0.28 20.88 -5.69
C PRO A 163 -0.38 19.52 -6.01
N PHE A 164 0.01 18.46 -5.30
CA PHE A 164 -0.50 17.10 -5.45
C PHE A 164 -2.03 17.01 -5.36
N GLY A 165 -2.63 17.76 -4.43
CA GLY A 165 -4.09 17.79 -4.25
C GLY A 165 -4.84 18.17 -5.54
N GLN A 166 -4.32 19.13 -6.31
CA GLN A 166 -4.94 19.54 -7.58
C GLN A 166 -4.90 18.42 -8.64
N VAL A 167 -3.80 17.66 -8.68
CA VAL A 167 -3.69 16.51 -9.59
C VAL A 167 -4.64 15.40 -9.18
N TRP A 168 -4.80 15.16 -7.88
CA TRP A 168 -5.75 14.19 -7.34
C TRP A 168 -7.21 14.58 -7.62
N ASP A 169 -7.57 15.85 -7.44
CA ASP A 169 -8.92 16.35 -7.72
C ASP A 169 -9.29 16.24 -9.20
N GLU A 170 -8.34 16.55 -10.09
CA GLU A 170 -8.49 16.35 -11.52
C GLU A 170 -8.65 14.87 -11.88
N PHE A 171 -7.86 13.98 -11.26
CA PHE A 171 -8.03 12.53 -11.43
C PHE A 171 -9.43 12.07 -11.02
N CYS A 172 -9.94 12.54 -9.88
CA CYS A 172 -11.30 12.22 -9.42
C CYS A 172 -12.36 12.73 -10.40
N SER A 173 -12.22 13.99 -10.83
CA SER A 173 -13.14 14.65 -11.76
C SER A 173 -13.22 13.90 -13.10
N ARG A 174 -12.07 13.50 -13.68
CA ARG A 174 -12.04 12.71 -14.93
C ARG A 174 -12.72 11.35 -14.83
N HIS A 175 -12.75 10.77 -13.63
CA HIS A 175 -13.39 9.48 -13.38
C HIS A 175 -14.83 9.60 -12.87
N ASN A 176 -15.40 10.82 -12.83
CA ASN A 176 -16.73 11.10 -12.31
C ASN A 176 -16.94 10.53 -10.90
N VAL A 177 -15.93 10.64 -10.03
CA VAL A 177 -16.02 10.27 -8.62
C VAL A 177 -15.92 11.50 -7.72
N PRO A 178 -16.50 11.48 -6.50
CA PRO A 178 -16.45 12.63 -5.59
C PRO A 178 -15.04 13.08 -5.21
N LEU A 179 -14.92 14.37 -4.89
CA LEU A 179 -13.73 14.95 -4.28
C LEU A 179 -13.63 14.57 -2.79
N GLU A 180 -12.49 14.83 -2.15
CA GLU A 180 -12.28 14.38 -0.76
C GLU A 180 -13.18 15.06 0.27
N ASP A 181 -13.45 16.35 0.07
CA ASP A 181 -14.31 17.15 0.94
C ASP A 181 -15.79 16.73 0.87
N ASP A 182 -16.23 16.18 -0.25
CA ASP A 182 -17.61 15.68 -0.43
C ASP A 182 -17.88 14.36 0.30
N LEU A 183 -16.86 13.51 0.50
CA LEU A 183 -17.05 12.12 0.91
C LEU A 183 -17.73 11.97 2.27
N ILE A 184 -17.37 12.81 3.25
CA ILE A 184 -17.95 12.77 4.59
C ILE A 184 -19.47 12.97 4.50
N GLY A 185 -19.91 13.95 3.70
CA GLY A 185 -21.33 14.24 3.48
C GLY A 185 -22.07 13.09 2.82
N ILE A 186 -21.50 12.52 1.75
CA ILE A 186 -22.08 11.40 1.00
C ILE A 186 -22.25 10.17 1.88
N ILE A 187 -21.19 9.76 2.59
CA ILE A 187 -21.21 8.58 3.46
C ILE A 187 -22.20 8.78 4.61
N SER A 188 -22.20 9.96 5.24
CA SER A 188 -23.13 10.29 6.33
C SER A 188 -24.59 10.26 5.87
N ALA A 189 -24.87 10.71 4.64
CA ALA A 189 -26.21 10.66 4.07
C ALA A 189 -26.66 9.21 3.83
N TYR A 190 -25.79 8.37 3.26
CA TYR A 190 -26.08 6.94 3.05
C TYR A 190 -26.29 6.17 4.36
N GLU A 191 -25.50 6.50 5.39
CA GLU A 191 -25.66 5.91 6.72
C GLU A 191 -27.05 6.19 7.31
N LYS A 192 -27.51 7.45 7.24
CA LYS A 192 -28.81 7.87 7.78
C LYS A 192 -30.00 7.29 7.02
N THR A 193 -29.86 7.08 5.71
CA THR A 193 -30.98 6.71 4.83
C THR A 193 -31.05 5.22 4.52
N VAL A 194 -29.94 4.49 4.65
CA VAL A 194 -29.86 3.06 4.29
C VAL A 194 -29.32 2.21 5.42
N LEU A 195 -28.15 2.54 5.98
CA LEU A 195 -27.51 1.65 6.96
C LEU A 195 -28.29 1.58 8.27
N LYS A 196 -28.85 2.71 8.71
CA LYS A 196 -29.64 2.81 9.94
C LYS A 196 -30.89 1.90 9.94
N GLU A 197 -31.45 1.60 8.78
CA GLU A 197 -32.63 0.73 8.64
C GLU A 197 -32.33 -0.76 8.89
N ARG A 198 -31.06 -1.12 9.09
CA ARG A 198 -30.61 -2.50 9.38
C ARG A 198 -30.33 -2.73 10.86
N THR A 199 -30.59 -1.73 11.69
CA THR A 199 -30.47 -1.75 13.16
C THR A 199 -31.83 -1.80 13.82
#